data_AF-W8JC56-F1
#
_entry.id   AF-W8JC56-F1
#
_cell.length_a   1.000
_cell.length_b   1.000
_cell.length_c   1.000
_cell.angle_alpha   90.00
_cell.angle_beta   90.00
_cell.angle_gamma   90.00
#
_symmetry.space_group_name_H-M   'P 1'
#
loop_
_entity.id
_entity.type
_entity.pdbx_description
1 polymer ?
#
loop_
_entity_poly.entity_id
_entity_poly.type
_entity_poly.pdbx_seq_one_letter_code
_entity_poly.pdbx_strand_id
1 'polypeptide(L)'
;LFQVVPSGLAYCLDISPVLHRIYRCYSSEHWCADQAVVYHCYQVLFFLISAYFFSYPHPERWFPGRCDFIGQGHQIFHVFLVLCTLVQIEAVRLDYTERRRLYEHLHGDLAHDAVALFIFTACCSALTAFYVRKRVKAYLEDKQE
;
A
#
# COMPACT_ATOMS: atom_id res chain seq x y z
N LEU A 1 0.70 -10.74 14.20
CA LEU A 1 -0.70 -10.96 13.75
C LEU A 1 -1.55 -9.69 13.83
N PHE A 2 -1.63 -9.03 15.00
CA PHE A 2 -2.49 -7.85 15.20
C PHE A 2 -2.19 -6.64 14.30
N GLN A 3 -0.96 -6.46 13.79
CA GLN A 3 -0.63 -5.41 12.82
C GLN A 3 -0.81 -5.84 11.36
N VAL A 4 -0.64 -7.13 11.06
CA VAL A 4 -0.66 -7.66 9.68
C VAL A 4 -2.08 -7.71 9.14
N VAL A 5 -3.07 -8.05 9.97
CA VAL A 5 -4.48 -8.15 9.56
C VAL A 5 -5.05 -6.78 9.14
N PRO A 6 -4.93 -5.70 9.93
CA PRO A 6 -5.40 -4.38 9.51
C PRO A 6 -4.72 -3.88 8.24
N SER A 7 -3.38 -4.03 8.13
CA SER A 7 -2.64 -3.61 6.94
C SER A 7 -3.02 -4.41 5.70
N GLY A 8 -3.25 -5.72 5.84
CA GLY A 8 -3.71 -6.58 4.76
C GLY A 8 -5.12 -6.22 4.28
N LEU A 9 -6.05 -5.94 5.21
CA LEU A 9 -7.40 -5.50 4.87
C LEU A 9 -7.42 -4.14 4.17
N ALA A 10 -6.65 -3.17 4.69
CA ALA A 10 -6.49 -1.86 4.05
C ALA A 10 -5.97 -2.02 2.61
N TYR A 11 -4.91 -2.81 2.43
CA TYR A 11 -4.35 -3.08 1.11
C TYR A 11 -5.38 -3.72 0.15
N CYS A 12 -6.16 -4.71 0.61
CA CYS A 12 -7.19 -5.35 -0.21
C CYS A 12 -8.24 -4.34 -0.72
N LEU A 13 -8.62 -3.38 0.13
CA LEU A 13 -9.55 -2.32 -0.26
C LEU A 13 -8.89 -1.38 -1.27
N ASP A 14 -7.67 -0.93 -0.99
CA ASP A 14 -6.94 0.04 -1.82
C ASP A 14 -6.64 -0.49 -3.23
N ILE A 15 -6.31 -1.78 -3.36
CA ILE A 15 -5.97 -2.39 -4.64
C ILE A 15 -7.21 -2.86 -5.44
N SER A 16 -8.39 -2.90 -4.82
CA SER A 16 -9.62 -3.40 -5.46
C SER A 16 -9.96 -2.73 -6.81
N PRO A 17 -9.87 -1.40 -7.02
CA PRO A 17 -10.12 -0.80 -8.34
C PRO A 17 -9.08 -1.21 -9.38
N VAL A 18 -7.82 -1.39 -8.97
CA VAL A 18 -6.73 -1.84 -9.84
C VAL A 18 -6.97 -3.29 -10.28
N LEU A 19 -7.29 -4.19 -9.34
CA LEU A 19 -7.62 -5.58 -9.65
C LEU A 19 -8.84 -5.68 -10.56
N HIS A 20 -9.88 -4.90 -10.29
CA HIS A 20 -11.06 -4.84 -11.14
C HIS A 20 -10.72 -4.40 -12.57
N ARG A 21 -9.86 -3.39 -12.74
CA ARG A 21 -9.43 -2.93 -14.07
C ARG A 21 -8.58 -3.99 -14.79
N ILE A 22 -7.62 -4.61 -14.11
CA ILE A 22 -6.81 -5.71 -14.67
C ILE A 22 -7.75 -6.81 -15.16
N TYR A 23 -8.68 -7.26 -14.32
CA TYR A 23 -9.67 -8.28 -14.67
C TYR A 23 -10.48 -7.88 -15.90
N ARG A 24 -11.08 -6.68 -15.89
CA ARG A 24 -11.89 -6.17 -17.02
C ARG A 24 -11.10 -6.07 -18.32
N CYS A 25 -9.81 -5.73 -18.26
CA CYS A 25 -8.97 -5.62 -19.45
C CYS A 25 -8.70 -6.99 -20.07
N TYR A 26 -8.33 -7.99 -19.26
CA TYR A 26 -8.03 -9.35 -19.74
C TYR A 26 -9.27 -10.20 -20.02
N SER A 27 -10.41 -9.89 -19.42
CA SER A 27 -11.68 -10.57 -19.69
C SER A 27 -12.44 -10.00 -20.89
N SER A 28 -11.95 -8.94 -21.53
CA SER A 28 -12.55 -8.42 -22.76
C SER A 28 -12.25 -9.35 -23.95
N GLU A 29 -13.18 -9.45 -24.89
CA GLU A 29 -12.95 -10.17 -26.17
C GLU A 29 -11.84 -9.52 -27.02
N HIS A 30 -11.52 -8.26 -26.74
CA HIS A 30 -10.45 -7.51 -27.42
C HIS A 30 -9.14 -7.61 -26.64
N TRP A 31 -8.02 -7.61 -27.36
CA TRP A 31 -6.69 -7.60 -26.75
C TRP A 31 -6.50 -6.38 -25.83
N CYS A 32 -6.06 -6.64 -24.60
CA CYS A 32 -5.73 -5.61 -23.62
C CYS A 32 -4.47 -4.84 -24.07
N ALA A 33 -4.67 -3.67 -24.70
CA ALA A 33 -3.59 -2.79 -25.18
C ALA A 33 -3.25 -1.65 -24.21
N ASP A 34 -3.74 -1.71 -22.97
CA ASP A 34 -3.57 -0.65 -21.97
C ASP A 34 -2.21 -0.79 -21.25
N GLN A 35 -1.29 0.12 -21.56
CA GLN A 35 0.07 0.10 -20.99
C GLN A 35 0.06 0.28 -19.46
N ALA A 36 -0.87 1.05 -18.89
CA ALA A 36 -0.95 1.22 -17.44
C ALA A 36 -1.36 -0.08 -16.73
N VAL A 37 -2.22 -0.89 -17.37
CA VAL A 37 -2.60 -2.22 -16.85
C VAL A 37 -1.39 -3.14 -16.75
N VAL A 38 -0.47 -3.08 -17.71
CA VAL A 38 0.78 -3.87 -17.67
C VAL A 38 1.63 -3.47 -16.46
N TYR A 39 1.82 -2.17 -16.21
CA TYR A 39 2.55 -1.70 -15.02
C TYR A 39 1.85 -2.08 -13.71
N HIS A 40 0.51 -2.04 -13.66
CA HIS A 40 -0.24 -2.52 -12.50
C HIS A 40 -0.08 -4.03 -12.26
N CYS A 41 0.04 -4.85 -13.31
CA CYS A 41 0.38 -6.27 -13.15
C CYS A 41 1.75 -6.45 -12.48
N TYR A 42 2.76 -5.68 -12.92
CA TYR A 42 4.08 -5.70 -12.28
C TYR A 42 4.03 -5.17 -10.84
N GLN A 43 3.23 -4.14 -10.55
CA GLN A 43 2.99 -3.64 -9.20
C GLN A 43 2.47 -4.77 -8.29
N VAL A 44 1.42 -5.48 -8.71
CA VAL A 44 0.85 -6.58 -7.93
C VAL A 44 1.88 -7.70 -7.74
N LEU A 45 2.63 -8.06 -8.79
CA LEU A 45 3.67 -9.07 -8.71
C LEU A 45 4.76 -8.69 -7.69
N PHE A 46 5.32 -7.49 -7.78
CA PHE A 46 6.37 -7.04 -6.87
C PHE A 46 5.86 -6.90 -5.43
N PHE A 47 4.62 -6.47 -5.25
CA PHE A 47 4.00 -6.44 -3.92
C PHE A 47 3.90 -7.85 -3.31
N LEU A 48 3.46 -8.85 -4.07
CA LEU A 48 3.35 -10.23 -3.57
C LEU A 48 4.73 -10.81 -3.20
N ILE A 49 5.76 -10.54 -4.01
CA ILE A 49 7.14 -10.96 -3.71
C ILE A 49 7.64 -10.24 -2.44
N SER A 50 7.39 -8.94 -2.33
CA SER A 50 7.72 -8.15 -1.13
C SER A 50 7.03 -8.73 0.12
N ALA A 51 5.72 -8.97 0.05
CA ALA A 51 4.94 -9.55 1.14
C ALA A 51 5.45 -10.94 1.58
N TYR A 52 5.95 -11.74 0.63
CA TYR A 52 6.58 -13.01 0.93
C TYR A 52 7.85 -12.83 1.77
N PHE A 53 8.80 -11.99 1.34
CA PHE A 53 10.06 -11.73 2.06
C PHE A 53 9.86 -10.99 3.39
N PHE A 54 8.77 -10.24 3.52
CA PHE A 54 8.35 -9.68 4.81
C PHE A 54 7.86 -10.76 5.79
N SER A 55 7.13 -11.75 5.28
CA SER A 55 6.44 -12.75 6.10
C SER A 55 7.29 -13.98 6.43
N TYR A 56 8.25 -14.32 5.57
CA TYR A 56 9.11 -15.49 5.71
C TYR A 56 10.58 -15.09 5.83
N PRO A 57 11.35 -15.67 6.78
CA PRO A 57 12.75 -15.33 7.01
C PRO A 57 13.67 -16.01 5.99
N HIS A 58 13.42 -15.81 4.70
CA HIS A 58 14.27 -16.27 3.62
C HIS A 58 15.08 -15.10 3.07
N PRO A 59 16.36 -15.29 2.70
CA PRO A 59 17.11 -16.55 2.61
C PRO A 59 17.85 -16.95 3.90
N GLU A 60 17.74 -16.18 4.99
CA GLU A 60 18.40 -16.44 6.28
C GLU A 60 18.17 -17.86 6.81
N ARG A 61 16.96 -18.39 6.64
CA ARG A 61 16.62 -19.78 6.99
C ARG A 61 17.39 -20.83 6.17
N TRP A 62 17.73 -20.52 4.92
CA TRP A 62 18.46 -21.43 4.03
C TRP A 62 19.97 -21.35 4.25
N PHE A 63 20.48 -20.18 4.62
CA PHE A 63 21.91 -19.93 4.81
C PHE A 63 22.19 -19.27 6.17
N PRO A 64 22.07 -20.02 7.28
CA PRO A 64 22.30 -19.48 8.61
C PRO A 64 23.75 -18.95 8.73
N GLY A 65 23.90 -17.73 9.25
CA GLY A 65 25.19 -17.05 9.43
C GLY A 65 25.82 -16.47 8.16
N ARG A 66 25.16 -16.57 7.00
CA ARG A 66 25.64 -16.03 5.72
C ARG A 66 24.94 -14.76 5.28
N CYS A 67 23.74 -14.53 5.80
CA CYS A 67 22.89 -13.40 5.44
C CYS A 67 22.74 -12.39 6.58
N ASP A 68 23.69 -12.34 7.51
CA ASP A 68 23.56 -11.54 8.74
C ASP A 68 23.70 -10.03 8.47
N PHE A 69 24.42 -9.63 7.42
CA PHE A 69 24.63 -8.23 7.06
C PHE A 69 24.14 -7.86 5.66
N ILE A 70 24.31 -8.74 4.66
CA ILE A 70 23.89 -8.54 3.28
C ILE A 70 23.03 -9.73 2.85
N GLY A 71 21.94 -9.46 2.14
CA GLY A 71 21.03 -10.49 1.64
C GLY A 71 19.99 -10.95 2.68
N GLN A 72 19.77 -10.15 3.72
CA GLN A 72 18.67 -10.36 4.65
C GLN A 72 17.33 -10.37 3.91
N GLY A 73 16.39 -11.19 4.37
CA GLY A 73 15.04 -11.22 3.79
C GLY A 73 14.38 -9.85 3.83
N HIS A 74 14.61 -9.11 4.92
CA HIS A 74 14.13 -7.73 5.07
C HIS A 74 14.74 -6.76 4.05
N GLN A 75 16.00 -6.94 3.65
CA GLN A 75 16.62 -6.11 2.59
C GLN A 75 15.98 -6.41 1.23
N ILE A 76 15.76 -7.69 0.93
CA ILE A 76 15.10 -8.11 -0.32
C ILE A 76 13.66 -7.59 -0.36
N PHE A 77 12.95 -7.66 0.76
CA PHE A 77 11.63 -7.04 0.94
C PHE A 77 11.65 -5.56 0.54
N HIS A 78 12.57 -4.75 1.07
CA HIS A 78 12.68 -3.33 0.73
C HIS A 78 12.97 -3.10 -0.75
N VAL A 79 13.83 -3.91 -1.36
CA VAL A 79 14.12 -3.80 -2.80
C VAL A 79 12.85 -4.01 -3.63
N PHE A 80 12.10 -5.07 -3.39
CA PHE A 80 10.85 -5.33 -4.12
C PHE A 80 9.76 -4.31 -3.79
N LEU A 81 9.72 -3.79 -2.57
CA LEU A 81 8.80 -2.72 -2.19
C LEU A 81 9.10 -1.43 -2.99
N VAL A 82 10.37 -1.05 -3.11
CA VAL A 82 10.78 0.10 -3.95
C VAL A 82 10.41 -0.12 -5.41
N LEU A 83 10.70 -1.30 -5.97
CA LEU A 83 10.31 -1.63 -7.35
C LEU A 83 8.80 -1.55 -7.55
N CYS A 84 8.01 -2.10 -6.61
CA CYS A 84 6.55 -2.00 -6.60
C CYS A 84 6.09 -0.53 -6.65
N THR A 85 6.66 0.34 -5.82
CA THR A 85 6.32 1.77 -5.79
C THR A 85 6.69 2.46 -7.10
N LEU A 86 7.85 2.15 -7.68
CA LEU A 86 8.27 2.75 -8.96
C LEU A 86 7.30 2.40 -10.09
N VAL A 87 6.95 1.13 -10.24
CA VAL A 87 6.00 0.72 -11.29
C VAL A 87 4.58 1.22 -11.01
N GLN A 88 4.19 1.34 -9.74
CA GLN A 88 2.91 1.95 -9.35
C GLN A 88 2.85 3.42 -9.77
N ILE A 89 3.91 4.20 -9.53
CA ILE A 89 3.98 5.61 -9.93
C ILE A 89 3.88 5.74 -11.46
N GLU A 90 4.59 4.89 -12.21
CA GLU A 90 4.50 4.92 -13.68
C GLU A 90 3.10 4.53 -14.17
N ALA A 91 2.45 3.53 -13.58
CA ALA A 91 1.07 3.18 -13.91
C ALA A 91 0.11 4.35 -13.69
N VAL A 92 0.19 4.99 -12.51
CA VAL A 92 -0.64 6.15 -12.15
C VAL A 92 -0.34 7.35 -13.05
N ARG A 93 0.91 7.58 -13.42
CA ARG A 93 1.30 8.65 -14.35
C ARG A 93 0.66 8.42 -15.73
N LEU A 94 0.69 7.20 -16.25
CA LEU A 94 0.05 6.85 -17.52
C LEU A 94 -1.47 7.07 -17.44
N ASP A 95 -2.11 6.60 -16.37
CA ASP A 95 -3.54 6.81 -16.13
C ASP A 95 -3.92 8.28 -16.07
N TYR A 96 -3.14 9.05 -15.32
CA TYR A 96 -3.36 10.48 -15.20
C TYR A 96 -3.22 11.16 -16.55
N THR A 97 -2.21 10.82 -17.34
CA THR A 97 -1.96 11.45 -18.64
C THR A 97 -3.09 11.16 -19.63
N GLU A 98 -3.50 9.89 -19.73
CA GLU A 98 -4.58 9.46 -20.65
C GLU A 98 -5.95 10.03 -20.24
N ARG A 99 -6.23 10.13 -18.94
CA ARG A 99 -7.55 10.52 -18.41
C ARG A 99 -7.58 11.94 -17.88
N ARG A 100 -6.54 12.74 -18.11
CA ARG A 100 -6.37 14.08 -17.53
C ARG A 100 -7.60 14.97 -17.73
N ARG A 101 -8.12 15.04 -18.96
CA ARG A 101 -9.29 15.87 -19.30
C ARG A 101 -10.54 15.47 -18.52
N LEU A 102 -10.73 14.17 -18.32
CA LEU A 102 -11.84 13.64 -17.53
C LEU A 102 -11.66 14.03 -16.05
N TYR A 103 -10.45 13.86 -15.51
CA TYR A 103 -10.17 14.24 -14.13
C TYR A 103 -10.34 15.74 -13.88
N GLU A 104 -9.85 16.60 -14.78
CA GLU A 104 -10.01 18.05 -14.68
C GLU A 104 -11.49 18.46 -14.68
N HIS A 105 -12.34 17.78 -15.48
CA HIS A 105 -13.77 18.05 -15.50
C HIS A 105 -14.50 17.57 -14.23
N LEU A 106 -14.20 16.36 -13.75
CA LEU A 106 -14.86 15.79 -12.56
C LEU A 106 -14.39 16.41 -11.25
N HIS A 107 -13.16 16.91 -11.19
CA HIS A 107 -12.49 17.23 -9.92
C HIS A 107 -12.00 18.68 -9.81
N GLY A 108 -12.55 19.59 -10.62
CA GLY A 108 -12.20 21.02 -10.58
C GLY A 108 -12.25 21.65 -9.19
N ASP A 109 -13.24 21.25 -8.36
CA ASP A 109 -13.40 21.73 -6.98
C ASP A 109 -12.97 20.69 -5.90
N LEU A 110 -12.61 19.46 -6.31
CA LEU A 110 -12.31 18.34 -5.38
C LEU A 110 -11.09 18.63 -4.48
N ALA A 111 -10.18 19.51 -4.91
CA ALA A 111 -9.00 19.85 -4.11
C ALA A 111 -9.39 20.38 -2.71
N HIS A 112 -10.48 21.15 -2.61
CA HIS A 112 -10.96 21.65 -1.33
C HIS A 112 -11.53 20.53 -0.44
N ASP A 113 -12.37 19.67 -1.01
CA ASP A 113 -12.98 18.54 -0.30
C ASP A 113 -11.93 17.52 0.16
N ALA A 114 -10.94 17.23 -0.68
CA ALA A 114 -9.83 16.35 -0.35
C ALA A 114 -8.98 16.91 0.80
N VAL A 115 -8.70 18.22 0.79
CA VAL A 115 -7.99 18.89 1.89
C VAL A 115 -8.83 18.88 3.17
N ALA A 116 -10.13 19.15 3.09
CA ALA A 116 -11.02 19.12 4.24
C ALA A 116 -11.10 17.73 4.88
N LEU A 117 -11.26 16.68 4.05
CA LEU A 117 -11.24 15.28 4.48
C LEU A 117 -9.90 14.92 5.12
N PHE A 118 -8.78 15.33 4.53
CA PHE A 118 -7.44 15.09 5.09
C PHE A 118 -7.29 15.71 6.48
N ILE A 119 -7.67 16.98 6.64
CA ILE A 119 -7.62 17.67 7.94
C ILE A 119 -8.52 16.96 8.96
N PHE A 120 -9.74 16.60 8.56
CA PHE A 120 -10.68 15.88 9.43
C PHE A 120 -10.10 14.54 9.90
N THR A 121 -9.57 13.72 8.99
CA THR A 121 -8.95 12.43 9.33
C THR A 121 -7.72 12.60 10.23
N ALA A 122 -6.89 13.62 9.98
CA ALA A 122 -5.74 13.92 10.83
C ALA A 122 -6.17 14.30 12.26
N CYS A 123 -7.21 15.14 12.40
CA CYS A 123 -7.80 15.51 13.69
C CYS A 123 -8.36 14.29 14.43
N CYS A 124 -9.14 13.44 13.75
CA CYS A 124 -9.65 12.19 14.34
C CYS A 124 -8.51 11.30 14.82
N SER A 125 -7.47 11.12 14.01
CA SER A 125 -6.31 10.29 14.36
C SER A 125 -5.56 10.85 15.58
N ALA A 126 -5.37 12.16 15.64
CA ALA A 126 -4.73 12.83 16.78
C ALA A 126 -5.56 12.70 18.07
N LEU A 127 -6.89 12.86 17.99
CA LEU A 127 -7.81 12.67 19.11
C LEU A 127 -7.78 11.23 19.62
N THR A 128 -7.83 10.24 18.72
CA THR A 128 -7.71 8.82 19.08
C THR A 128 -6.37 8.54 19.77
N ALA A 129 -5.26 9.04 19.21
CA ALA A 129 -3.94 8.87 19.82
C ALA A 129 -3.86 9.49 21.23
N PHE A 130 -4.40 10.69 21.41
CA PHE A 130 -4.46 11.35 22.72
C PHE A 130 -5.32 10.57 23.72
N TYR A 131 -6.50 10.13 23.30
CA TYR A 131 -7.40 9.32 24.12
C TYR A 131 -6.74 8.01 24.57
N VAL A 132 -6.16 7.25 23.62
CA VAL A 132 -5.47 5.99 23.91
C VAL A 132 -4.30 6.23 24.85
N ARG A 133 -3.47 7.26 24.61
CA ARG A 133 -2.36 7.62 25.50
C ARG A 133 -2.83 7.89 26.93
N LYS A 134 -3.90 8.66 27.10
CA LYS A 134 -4.46 8.97 28.43
C LYS A 134 -4.99 7.71 29.12
N ARG A 135 -5.67 6.82 28.39
CA ARG A 135 -6.21 5.56 28.92
C ARG A 135 -5.10 4.60 29.33
N VAL A 136 -4.06 4.45 28.51
CA VAL A 136 -2.91 3.59 28.81
C VAL A 136 -2.16 4.11 30.04
N LYS A 137 -1.96 5.44 30.14
CA LYS A 137 -1.31 6.04 31.31
C LYS A 137 -2.07 5.73 32.61
N ALA A 138 -3.38 5.98 32.62
CA ALA A 138 -4.21 5.70 33.80
C ALA A 138 -4.22 4.21 34.18
N TYR A 139 -4.25 3.31 33.20
CA TYR A 139 -4.17 1.85 33.43
C TYR A 139 -2.82 1.41 34.02
N LEU A 140 -1.72 2.05 33.61
CA LEU A 140 -0.40 1.75 34.15
C LEU A 140 -0.22 2.27 35.58
N GLU A 141 -0.79 3.44 35.90
CA GLU A 141 -0.82 4.00 37.26
C GLU A 141 -1.62 3.09 38.22
N ASP A 142 -2.80 2.63 37.81
CA ASP A 142 -3.66 1.70 38.58
C ASP A 142 -3.03 0.31 38.81
N LYS A 143 -2.10 -0.11 37.95
CA LYS A 143 -1.35 -1.37 38.10
C LYS A 143 -0.12 -1.28 39.00
N GLN A 144 0.33 -0.07 39.32
CA GLN A 144 1.49 0.18 40.18
C GLN A 144 1.11 0.37 41.65
N GLU A 145 -0.17 0.61 41.94
CA GLU A 145 -0.78 0.59 43.29
C GLU A 145 -1.19 -0.84 43.70
#